data_AF-A0A8S3HSY7-F1
#
_entry.id   AF-A0A8S3HSY7-F1
#
_cell.length_a   1.000
_cell.length_b   1.000
_cell.length_c   1.000
_cell.angle_alpha   90.00
_cell.angle_beta   90.00
_cell.angle_gamma   90.00
#
_symmetry.space_group_name_H-M   'P 1'
#
loop_
_entity.id
_entity.type
_entity.pdbx_description
1 polymer ?
#
loop_
_entity_poly.entity_id
_entity_poly.type
_entity_poly.pdbx_seq_one_letter_code
_entity_poly.pdbx_strand_id
1 'polypeptide(L)' 'MFSIDWHQKFMDVVIYAATNPWQFLYYIFLCLTPMFIVSGYLAFRLAKDIERSEKTKRAKIQQKINIAK' A
#
# COMPACT_ATOMS: atom_id res chain seq x y z
N MET A 1 35.34 3.56 4.49
CA MET A 1 35.04 4.72 5.34
C MET A 1 33.63 5.21 5.04
N PHE A 2 32.61 4.49 5.52
CA PHE A 2 31.20 4.91 5.49
C PHE A 2 30.48 4.19 6.63
N SER A 3 30.73 4.60 7.88
CA SER A 3 29.79 4.30 8.96
C SER A 3 28.56 5.17 8.72
N ILE A 4 27.51 4.58 8.14
CA ILE A 4 26.22 5.27 8.07
C ILE A 4 25.66 5.22 9.48
N ASP A 5 25.93 6.28 10.24
CA ASP A 5 25.45 6.43 11.61
C ASP A 5 23.96 6.84 11.57
N TRP A 6 23.11 5.82 11.46
CA TRP A 6 21.64 5.95 11.40
C TRP A 6 21.06 6.75 12.55
N HIS A 7 21.69 6.67 13.72
CA HIS A 7 21.28 7.42 14.89
C HIS A 7 21.42 8.93 14.67
N GLN A 8 22.51 9.38 14.05
CA GLN A 8 22.75 10.79 13.77
C GLN A 8 21.75 11.31 12.74
N LYS A 9 21.55 10.58 11.65
CA LYS A 9 20.58 10.95 10.61
C LYS A 9 19.15 11.03 11.12
N PHE A 10 18.76 10.12 12.01
CA PHE A 10 17.43 10.15 12.62
C PHE A 10 17.27 11.37 13.54
N MET A 11 18.28 11.67 14.36
CA MET A 11 18.25 12.84 15.23
C MET A 11 18.18 14.14 14.44
N ASP A 12 18.90 14.26 13.33
CA ASP A 12 18.83 15.45 12.46
C ASP A 12 17.43 15.66 11.88
N VAL A 13 16.74 14.57 11.48
CA VAL A 13 15.34 14.63 11.01
C VAL A 13 14.38 15.01 12.14
N VAL A 14 14.60 14.49 13.35
CA VAL A 14 13.79 14.83 14.53
C VAL A 14 13.96 16.30 14.92
N ILE A 15 15.19 16.82 14.93
CA ILE A 15 15.48 18.24 15.19
C ILE A 15 14.86 19.12 14.10
N TYR A 16 14.92 18.70 12.84
CA TYR A 16 14.27 19.40 11.73
C TYR A 16 12.75 19.44 11.90
N ALA A 17 12.14 18.30 12.25
CA ALA A 17 10.70 18.20 12.52
C ALA A 17 10.28 19.07 13.71
N ALA A 18 11.12 19.19 14.75
CA ALA A 18 10.85 20.06 15.90
C ALA A 18 10.98 21.55 15.57
N THR A 19 11.89 21.91 14.66
CA THR A 19 12.14 23.32 14.29
C THR A 19 11.07 23.87 13.33
N ASN A 20 10.63 23.06 12.36
CA ASN A 20 9.65 23.47 11.34
C ASN A 20 8.59 22.37 11.11
N PRO A 21 7.69 22.13 12.10
CA PRO A 21 6.74 21.02 12.03
C PRO A 21 5.79 21.12 10.85
N TRP A 22 5.38 22.33 10.45
CA TRP A 22 4.43 22.53 9.36
C TRP A 22 5.02 22.17 7.99
N GLN A 23 6.26 22.57 7.72
CA GLN A 23 6.94 22.22 6.47
C GLN A 23 7.26 20.73 6.41
N PHE A 24 7.68 20.13 7.52
CA PHE A 24 7.92 18.69 7.60
C PHE A 24 6.66 17.88 7.26
N LEU A 25 5.53 18.22 7.87
CA LEU A 25 4.25 17.60 7.56
C LEU A 25 3.85 17.78 6.10
N TYR A 26 4.04 18.97 5.53
CA TYR A 26 3.74 19.23 4.11
C TYR A 26 4.51 18.28 3.20
N TYR A 27 5.83 18.13 3.39
CA TYR A 27 6.64 17.22 2.57
C TYR A 27 6.27 15.75 2.79
N ILE A 28 5.95 15.35 4.03
CA ILE A 28 5.44 14.00 4.30
C ILE A 28 4.15 13.77 3.54
N PHE A 29 3.17 14.66 3.64
CA PHE A 29 1.90 14.50 2.93
C PHE A 29 2.09 14.53 1.42
N LEU A 30 2.96 15.40 0.90
CA LEU A 30 3.26 15.48 -0.52
C LEU A 30 3.80 14.16 -1.08
N CYS A 31 4.63 13.44 -0.32
CA CYS A 31 5.16 12.13 -0.71
C CYS A 31 4.19 10.98 -0.38
N LEU A 32 3.50 11.06 0.76
CA LEU A 32 2.66 10.00 1.28
C LEU A 32 1.34 9.89 0.49
N THR A 33 0.72 11.01 0.12
CA THR A 33 -0.54 11.03 -0.63
C THR A 33 -0.46 10.29 -1.97
N PRO A 34 0.51 10.54 -2.87
CA PRO A 34 0.60 9.79 -4.13
C PRO A 34 0.90 8.31 -3.88
N MET A 35 1.74 7.99 -2.89
CA MET A 35 2.03 6.61 -2.53
C MET A 35 0.78 5.86 -2.01
N PHE A 36 -0.07 6.55 -1.25
CA PHE A 36 -1.31 6.01 -0.73
C PHE A 36 -2.35 5.80 -1.85
N ILE A 37 -2.43 6.72 -2.81
CA ILE A 37 -3.30 6.58 -3.99
C ILE A 37 -2.90 5.35 -4.82
N VAL A 38 -1.60 5.17 -5.08
CA VAL A 38 -1.09 4.01 -5.81
C VAL A 38 -1.42 2.71 -5.05
N SER A 39 -1.20 2.69 -3.73
CA SER A 39 -1.55 1.56 -2.88
C SER A 39 -3.05 1.21 -2.96
N GLY A 40 -3.91 2.22 -2.81
CA GLY A 40 -5.37 2.05 -2.91
C GLY A 40 -5.81 1.56 -4.29
N TYR A 41 -5.21 2.08 -5.36
CA TYR A 41 -5.48 1.63 -6.73
C TYR A 41 -5.10 0.16 -6.95
N LEU A 42 -3.93 -0.25 -6.45
CA LEU A 42 -3.48 -1.64 -6.53
C LEU A 42 -4.39 -2.57 -5.71
N ALA A 43 -4.77 -2.16 -4.50
CA ALA A 43 -5.69 -2.91 -3.65
C ALA A 43 -7.06 -3.08 -4.33
N PHE A 44 -7.56 -2.03 -4.99
CA PHE A 44 -8.81 -2.10 -5.75
C PHE A 44 -8.71 -3.06 -6.94
N ARG A 45 -7.61 -3.02 -7.69
CA ARG A 45 -7.40 -3.96 -8.81
C ARG A 45 -7.34 -5.40 -8.30
N LEU A 46 -6.61 -5.64 -7.22
CA LEU A 46 -6.51 -6.95 -6.58
C LEU A 46 -7.89 -7.46 -6.12
N ALA A 47 -8.71 -6.59 -5.51
CA ALA A 47 -10.06 -6.93 -5.10
C ALA A 47 -10.93 -7.37 -6.28
N LYS A 48 -10.86 -6.66 -7.43
CA LYS A 48 -11.59 -7.04 -8.65
C LYS A 48 -11.13 -8.37 -9.22
N ASP A 49 -9.83 -8.66 -9.19
CA ASP A 49 -9.28 -9.92 -9.68
C ASP A 49 -9.75 -11.10 -8.81
N ILE A 50 -9.81 -10.91 -7.49
CA ILE A 50 -10.38 -11.89 -6.55
C ILE A 50 -11.84 -12.17 -6.91
N GLU A 51 -12.67 -11.14 -7.07
CA GLU A 51 -14.09 -11.28 -7.40
C GLU A 51 -14.32 -12.03 -8.73
N ARG A 52 -13.52 -11.73 -9.75
CA ARG A 52 -13.58 -12.43 -11.05
C ARG A 52 -13.19 -13.90 -10.90
N SER A 53 -12.14 -14.18 -10.14
CA SER A 53 -11.69 -15.55 -9.86
C SER A 53 -12.77 -16.36 -9.13
N GLU A 54 -13.48 -15.75 -8.17
CA GLU A 54 -14.56 -16.42 -7.44
C GLU A 54 -15.75 -16.76 -8.35
N LYS A 55 -16.18 -15.83 -9.21
CA LYS A 55 -17.30 -16.07 -10.15
C LYS A 55 -17.02 -17.25 -11.07
N THR A 56 -15.79 -17.33 -11.60
CA THR A 56 -15.40 -18.46 -12.48
C THR A 56 -15.31 -19.79 -11.71
N LYS A 57 -14.83 -19.79 -10.47
CA LYS A 57 -14.83 -20.99 -9.61
C LYS A 57 -16.26 -21.45 -9.29
N ARG A 58 -17.16 -20.53 -8.92
CA ARG A 58 -18.56 -20.83 -8.62
C ARG A 58 -19.29 -21.43 -9.83
N ALA A 59 -19.08 -20.88 -11.03
CA ALA A 59 -19.66 -21.43 -12.26
C ALA A 59 -19.16 -22.87 -12.56
N LYS A 60 -17.86 -23.13 -12.39
CA LYS A 60 -17.30 -24.48 -12.57
C LYS A 60 -17.81 -25.48 -11.53
N ILE A 61 -18.03 -25.03 -10.28
CA ILE A 61 -18.60 -25.88 -9.23
C ILE A 61 -20.06 -26.23 -9.54
N GLN A 62 -20.88 -25.26 -9.97
CA GLN A 62 -22.27 -25.50 -10.34
C GLN A 62 -22.41 -26.49 -11.52
N GLN A 63 -21.54 -26.39 -12.52
CA GLN A 63 -21.51 -27.36 -13.63
C GLN A 63 -21.20 -28.77 -13.14
N LYS A 64 -20.22 -28.94 -12.24
CA LYS A 64 -19.87 -30.25 -11.67
C LYS A 64 -21.00 -30.84 -10.84
N ILE A 65 -21.68 -30.02 -10.03
CA ILE A 65 -22.83 -30.46 -9.23
C ILE A 65 -23.98 -30.92 -10.14
N ASN A 66 -24.24 -30.22 -11.24
CA ASN A 66 -25.33 -30.55 -12.15
C ASN A 66 -25.03 -31.76 -13.05
N ILE A 67 -23.76 -32.13 -13.24
CA ILE A 67 -23.34 -33.36 -13.95
C ILE A 67 -23.31 -34.56 -12.99
N ALA A 68 -23.07 -34.33 -11.71
CA ALA A 68 -23.03 -35.38 -10.68
C ALA A 68 -24.40 -35.72 -10.07
N LYS A 69 -25.46 -35.03 -10.48
CA LYS A 69 -26.84 -35.20 -10.01
C LYS A 69 -27.68 -35.85 -11.10
#